data_AF-A0A7K6VRX7-F1
#
_entry.id   AF-A0A7K6VRX7-F1
#
_cell.length_a   1.000
_cell.length_b   1.000
_cell.length_c   1.000
_cell.angle_alpha   90.00
_cell.angle_beta   90.00
_cell.angle_gamma   90.00
#
_symmetry.space_group_name_H-M   'P 1'
#
loop_
_entity.id
_entity.type
_entity.pdbx_description
1 polymer ?
#
loop_
_entity_poly.entity_id
_entity_poly.type
_entity_poly.pdbx_seq_one_letter_code
_entity_poly.pdbx_strand_id
1 'polypeptide(L)'
;YSNFIDDLRVYVKGGAGGMGYPHLGGEGGRGGDVWFVARERTTLKSIREKYPQKRFVAGTGANSTVRALKGEKGKDCEVHVPLGISVLDDDGRQIGELNAAGERFLAARGGLGGSLATNFLPCKGQRRTVHLDLKLIADVGLVGFPNAGKSSLLSKISHAKPEIANYAFTTIQPELGKIMYSDYKQISVADLPGLIEGAHANKGMGHKFLKHVERTKQLLLVVDISGFQLSIKTQFRTAFETILLLTKELELYKEELVTKPALLAINKMDLPCAKSNLDELMTQLENPRDFLHSLEEEIIPTDILEFREVIPISTYTGEGIEELKTSIRKSIDEQAEQVNEEYRKKKLLLLQTSK
;
A
#
# COMPACT_ATOMS: atom_id res chain seq x y z
N TYR A 1 4.20 12.75 -9.13
CA TYR A 1 4.65 12.82 -7.72
C TYR A 1 3.81 11.87 -6.88
N SER A 2 4.42 10.78 -6.43
CA SER A 2 3.79 9.67 -5.71
C SER A 2 3.16 10.13 -4.39
N ASN A 3 1.83 10.21 -4.35
CA ASN A 3 1.04 10.71 -3.23
C ASN A 3 0.62 9.62 -2.23
N PHE A 4 1.16 8.42 -2.39
CA PHE A 4 0.96 7.27 -1.52
C PHE A 4 2.00 7.30 -0.40
N ILE A 5 1.54 7.09 0.84
CA ILE A 5 2.39 7.14 2.03
C ILE A 5 2.24 5.81 2.73
N ASP A 6 3.34 5.06 2.78
CA ASP A 6 3.40 3.72 3.37
C ASP A 6 3.92 3.75 4.80
N ASP A 7 4.86 4.64 5.09
CA ASP A 7 5.37 4.95 6.43
C ASP A 7 4.85 6.31 6.90
N LEU A 8 4.35 6.34 8.14
CA LEU A 8 4.10 7.58 8.84
C LEU A 8 4.70 7.53 10.25
N ARG A 9 5.81 8.25 10.43
CA ARG A 9 6.35 8.56 11.76
C ARG A 9 5.45 9.53 12.52
N VAL A 10 4.98 9.13 13.70
CA VAL A 10 4.12 9.94 14.56
C VAL A 10 4.62 9.95 16.00
N TYR A 11 4.45 11.09 16.68
CA TYR A 11 4.76 11.25 18.09
C TYR A 11 3.50 11.02 18.93
N VAL A 12 3.56 10.08 19.87
CA VAL A 12 2.46 9.76 20.78
C VAL A 12 2.85 10.07 22.22
N LYS A 13 1.93 10.71 22.96
CA LYS A 13 2.12 11.02 24.38
C LYS A 13 0.83 10.82 25.16
N GLY A 14 0.90 9.93 26.16
CA GLY A 14 -0.15 9.79 27.16
C GLY A 14 -0.30 11.04 28.02
N GLY A 15 -1.52 11.26 28.53
CA GLY A 15 -1.82 12.34 29.46
C GLY A 15 -1.03 12.17 30.75
N ALA A 16 -0.65 13.27 31.39
CA ALA A 16 -0.13 13.22 32.76
C ALA A 16 -1.26 12.93 33.75
N GLY A 17 -0.96 12.26 34.85
CA GLY A 17 -1.89 12.14 35.97
C GLY A 17 -2.12 13.49 36.66
N GLY A 18 -3.26 13.61 37.33
CA GLY A 18 -3.57 14.74 38.20
C GLY A 18 -2.92 14.62 39.57
N MET A 19 -2.66 15.76 40.21
CA MET A 19 -2.11 15.84 41.57
C MET A 19 -3.14 15.32 42.59
N GLY A 20 -2.68 14.53 43.56
CA GLY A 20 -3.45 14.14 44.74
C GLY A 20 -3.47 15.24 45.80
N TYR A 21 -4.35 15.11 46.81
CA TYR A 21 -4.49 16.08 47.89
C TYR A 21 -4.15 15.38 49.23
N PRO A 22 -2.89 15.44 49.68
CA PRO A 22 -2.41 14.64 50.81
C PRO A 22 -3.21 14.81 52.10
N HIS A 23 -3.59 16.05 52.43
CA HIS A 23 -4.22 16.39 53.70
C HIS A 23 -5.61 15.77 53.89
N LEU A 24 -6.31 15.48 52.80
CA LEU A 24 -7.67 14.89 52.83
C LEU A 24 -7.70 13.50 52.16
N GLY A 25 -6.54 12.93 51.85
CA GLY A 25 -6.46 11.66 51.12
C GLY A 25 -7.03 11.71 49.70
N GLY A 26 -7.07 12.88 49.07
CA GLY A 26 -7.62 13.03 47.71
C GLY A 26 -6.75 12.36 46.66
N GLU A 27 -7.36 11.61 45.75
CA GLU A 27 -6.72 10.93 44.64
C GLU A 27 -6.84 11.74 43.34
N GLY A 28 -5.70 12.04 42.71
CA GLY A 28 -5.68 12.67 41.41
C GLY A 28 -6.17 11.73 40.30
N GLY A 29 -6.77 12.30 39.27
CA GLY A 29 -7.29 11.53 38.13
C GLY A 29 -6.17 10.95 37.27
N ARG A 30 -6.43 9.79 36.66
CA ARG A 30 -5.47 9.17 35.72
C ARG A 30 -5.41 9.97 34.41
N GLY A 31 -4.23 10.08 33.81
CA GLY A 31 -4.08 10.67 32.48
C GLY A 31 -4.76 9.82 31.40
N GLY A 32 -5.19 10.46 30.32
CA GLY A 32 -5.78 9.78 29.17
C GLY A 32 -4.74 8.92 28.43
N ASP A 33 -5.22 7.85 27.83
CA ASP A 33 -4.43 6.91 27.02
C ASP A 33 -4.51 7.31 25.53
N VAL A 34 -3.49 6.96 24.73
CA VAL A 34 -3.50 7.15 23.26
C VAL A 34 -3.70 5.80 22.59
N TRP A 35 -4.73 5.70 21.76
CA TRP A 35 -5.14 4.48 21.07
C TRP A 35 -5.08 4.65 19.56
N PHE A 36 -4.52 3.67 18.85
CA PHE A 36 -4.74 3.50 17.42
C PHE A 36 -5.95 2.60 17.19
N VAL A 37 -6.90 3.05 16.38
CA VAL A 37 -8.14 2.31 16.09
C VAL A 37 -8.22 2.06 14.59
N ALA A 38 -8.26 0.80 14.20
CA ALA A 38 -8.27 0.40 12.80
C ALA A 38 -9.64 0.67 12.14
N ARG A 39 -9.65 1.39 11.01
CA ARG A 39 -10.85 1.71 10.22
C ARG A 39 -10.59 1.58 8.72
N GLU A 40 -11.53 0.96 8.00
CA GLU A 40 -11.42 0.71 6.54
C GLU A 40 -11.33 1.97 5.68
N ARG A 41 -12.00 3.05 6.09
CA ARG A 41 -12.15 4.30 5.32
C ARG A 41 -11.03 5.32 5.57
N THR A 42 -9.98 4.96 6.32
CA THR A 42 -8.90 5.90 6.67
C THR A 42 -7.62 5.53 5.94
N THR A 43 -6.92 6.54 5.39
CA THR A 43 -5.61 6.39 4.72
C THR A 43 -4.53 7.11 5.52
N LEU A 44 -3.26 6.67 5.45
CA LEU A 44 -2.15 7.37 6.12
C LEU A 44 -1.99 8.81 5.62
N LYS A 45 -2.28 9.07 4.33
CA LYS A 45 -2.36 10.42 3.76
C LYS A 45 -3.36 11.31 4.50
N SER A 46 -4.57 10.80 4.76
CA SER A 46 -5.59 11.56 5.48
C SER A 46 -5.17 11.92 6.92
N ILE A 47 -4.33 11.08 7.55
CA ILE A 47 -3.77 11.37 8.88
C ILE A 47 -2.73 12.48 8.79
N ARG A 48 -1.84 12.44 7.80
CA ARG A 48 -0.84 13.50 7.57
C ARG A 48 -1.51 14.85 7.29
N GLU A 49 -2.57 14.87 6.49
CA GLU A 49 -3.32 16.09 6.16
C GLU A 49 -4.09 16.64 7.36
N LYS A 50 -4.77 15.78 8.12
CA LYS A 50 -5.51 16.20 9.33
C LYS A 50 -4.59 16.64 10.46
N TYR A 51 -3.40 16.04 10.58
CA TYR A 51 -2.46 16.28 11.67
C TYR A 51 -1.07 16.63 11.12
N PRO A 52 -0.86 17.87 10.63
CA PRO A 52 0.41 18.29 10.06
C PRO A 52 1.57 18.23 11.07
N GLN A 53 1.29 18.40 12.37
CA GLN A 53 2.29 18.28 13.44
C GLN A 53 2.61 16.83 13.83
N LYS A 54 1.89 15.84 13.29
CA LYS A 54 2.08 14.39 13.54
C LYS A 54 2.19 14.02 15.03
N ARG A 55 1.48 14.77 15.88
CA ARG A 55 1.62 14.71 17.33
C ARG A 55 0.26 14.46 17.97
N PHE A 56 0.15 13.32 18.66
CA PHE A 56 -1.05 12.87 19.34
C PHE A 56 -0.82 12.88 20.85
N VAL A 57 -1.58 13.73 21.55
CA VAL A 57 -1.44 13.92 23.00
C VAL A 57 -2.80 13.70 23.65
N ALA A 58 -2.86 12.78 24.60
CA ALA A 58 -4.07 12.55 25.38
C ALA A 58 -4.23 13.59 26.51
N GLY A 59 -5.46 13.75 26.99
CA GLY A 59 -5.82 14.73 28.02
C GLY A 59 -5.19 14.40 29.38
N THR A 60 -4.82 15.44 30.14
CA THR A 60 -4.32 15.28 31.51
C THR A 60 -5.45 14.91 32.48
N GLY A 61 -5.14 14.11 33.50
CA GLY A 61 -6.06 13.84 34.60
C GLY A 61 -6.30 15.08 35.45
N ALA A 62 -7.51 15.21 36.00
CA ALA A 62 -7.85 16.34 36.86
C ALA A 62 -7.21 16.20 38.25
N ASN A 63 -6.81 17.33 38.85
CA ASN A 63 -6.29 17.35 40.22
C ASN A 63 -7.44 17.11 41.21
N SER A 64 -7.14 16.43 42.31
CA SER A 64 -8.07 16.40 43.45
C SER A 64 -8.09 17.76 44.15
N THR A 65 -9.27 18.19 44.57
CA THR A 65 -9.48 19.44 45.30
C THR A 65 -10.23 19.17 46.60
N VAL A 66 -10.28 20.15 47.50
CA VAL A 66 -11.02 20.07 48.77
C VAL A 66 -12.51 19.73 48.56
N ARG A 67 -13.09 20.14 47.42
CA ARG A 67 -14.49 19.87 47.06
C ARG A 67 -14.69 18.57 46.30
N ALA A 68 -13.66 18.06 45.62
CA ALA A 68 -13.69 16.85 44.81
C ALA A 68 -12.43 16.04 45.08
N LEU A 69 -12.52 15.12 46.05
CA LEU A 69 -11.40 14.31 46.51
C LEU A 69 -10.91 13.32 45.45
N LYS A 70 -11.73 12.98 44.45
CA LYS A 70 -11.33 12.11 43.34
C LYS A 70 -11.30 12.88 42.03
N GLY A 71 -10.13 12.96 41.41
CA GLY A 71 -9.94 13.59 40.11
C GLY A 71 -10.48 12.73 38.96
N GLU A 72 -11.06 13.37 37.97
CA GLU A 72 -11.56 12.71 36.76
C GLU A 72 -10.43 12.25 35.83
N LYS A 73 -10.68 11.15 35.11
CA LYS A 73 -9.75 10.65 34.08
C LYS A 73 -9.64 11.66 32.94
N GLY A 74 -8.42 11.92 32.49
CA GLY A 74 -8.17 12.70 31.27
C GLY A 74 -8.79 12.03 30.04
N LYS A 75 -9.20 12.84 29.06
CA LYS A 75 -9.79 12.34 27.80
C LYS A 75 -8.79 11.51 27.00
N ASP A 76 -9.19 10.31 26.61
CA ASP A 76 -8.39 9.43 25.75
C ASP A 76 -8.30 10.01 24.33
N CYS A 77 -7.18 9.79 23.66
CA CYS A 77 -6.97 10.22 22.27
C CYS A 77 -7.02 9.01 21.36
N GLU A 78 -8.11 8.88 20.60
CA GLU A 78 -8.24 7.84 19.57
C GLU A 78 -7.79 8.38 18.21
N VAL A 79 -6.81 7.72 17.61
CA VAL A 79 -6.28 8.03 16.29
C VAL A 79 -6.73 6.93 15.35
N HIS A 80 -7.53 7.30 14.34
CA HIS A 80 -8.00 6.34 13.35
C HIS A 80 -6.89 6.04 12.34
N VAL A 81 -6.61 4.75 12.15
CA VAL A 81 -5.58 4.27 11.24
C VAL A 81 -6.17 3.24 10.27
N PRO A 82 -5.63 3.10 9.05
CA PRO A 82 -6.05 2.04 8.13
C PRO A 82 -5.86 0.62 8.71
N LEU A 83 -6.51 -0.35 8.08
CA LEU A 83 -6.26 -1.77 8.34
C LEU A 83 -4.93 -2.23 7.76
N GLY A 84 -4.31 -3.23 8.39
CA GLY A 84 -3.06 -3.83 7.98
C GLY A 84 -1.84 -3.00 8.36
N ILE A 85 -1.89 -2.26 9.47
CA ILE A 85 -0.77 -1.44 9.93
C ILE A 85 0.07 -2.21 10.94
N SER A 86 1.39 -2.16 10.73
CA SER A 86 2.40 -2.53 11.72
C SER A 86 2.85 -1.28 12.45
N VAL A 87 2.84 -1.34 13.78
CA VAL A 87 3.34 -0.26 14.64
C VAL A 87 4.74 -0.61 15.08
N LEU A 88 5.73 0.12 14.55
CA LEU A 88 7.15 -0.05 14.83
C LEU A 88 7.63 1.02 15.83
N ASP A 89 8.64 0.69 16.63
CA ASP A 89 9.34 1.65 17.47
C ASP A 89 10.40 2.45 16.70
N ASP A 90 10.98 3.47 17.35
CA ASP A 90 12.14 4.20 16.81
C ASP A 90 13.33 3.25 16.49
N ASP A 91 13.43 2.10 17.19
CA ASP A 91 14.44 1.05 16.95
C ASP A 91 14.07 0.06 15.82
N GLY A 92 12.93 0.24 15.14
CA GLY A 92 12.44 -0.65 14.09
C GLY A 92 11.86 -1.97 14.58
N ARG A 93 11.67 -2.14 15.89
CA ARG A 93 11.00 -3.32 16.48
C ARG A 93 9.48 -3.19 16.37
N GLN A 94 8.81 -4.24 15.90
CA GLN A 94 7.35 -4.29 15.84
C GLN A 94 6.77 -4.44 17.25
N ILE A 95 5.91 -3.49 17.65
CA ILE A 95 5.31 -3.45 18.99
C ILE A 95 3.81 -3.74 18.93
N GLY A 96 3.20 -3.65 17.74
CA GLY A 96 1.82 -4.03 17.52
C GLY A 96 1.47 -4.18 16.06
N GLU A 97 0.31 -4.76 15.82
CA GLU A 97 -0.30 -4.89 14.50
C GLU A 97 -1.80 -4.64 14.63
N LEU A 98 -2.39 -4.07 13.58
CA LEU A 98 -3.82 -3.75 13.51
C LEU A 98 -4.38 -4.30 12.21
N ASN A 99 -5.02 -5.45 12.29
CA ASN A 99 -5.52 -6.17 11.13
C ASN A 99 -7.04 -6.11 11.01
N ALA A 100 -7.77 -6.19 12.12
CA ALA A 100 -9.23 -6.25 12.08
C ALA A 100 -9.90 -4.87 12.23
N ALA A 101 -11.05 -4.68 11.58
CA ALA A 101 -11.82 -3.44 11.70
C ALA A 101 -12.30 -3.25 13.14
N GLY A 102 -12.02 -2.07 13.72
CA GLY A 102 -12.34 -1.76 15.11
C GLY A 102 -11.33 -2.26 16.14
N GLU A 103 -10.28 -2.97 15.71
CA GLU A 103 -9.18 -3.36 16.58
C GLU A 103 -8.49 -2.11 17.15
N ARG A 104 -8.13 -2.17 18.45
CA ARG A 104 -7.55 -1.05 19.18
C ARG A 104 -6.18 -1.44 19.73
N PHE A 105 -5.18 -0.63 19.44
CA PHE A 105 -3.82 -0.80 19.95
C PHE A 105 -3.44 0.36 20.86
N LEU A 106 -2.94 0.04 22.06
CA LEU A 106 -2.51 1.03 23.05
C LEU A 106 -1.12 1.55 22.70
N ALA A 107 -1.06 2.72 22.08
CA ALA A 107 0.18 3.32 21.61
C ALA A 107 0.99 3.97 22.74
N ALA A 108 0.31 4.67 23.65
CA ALA A 108 0.94 5.29 24.81
C ALA A 108 0.00 5.30 26.03
N ARG A 109 0.50 4.82 27.16
CA ARG A 109 -0.23 4.82 28.43
C ARG A 109 -0.25 6.21 29.08
N GLY A 110 -1.42 6.60 29.57
CA GLY A 110 -1.60 7.72 30.48
C GLY A 110 -0.95 7.46 31.83
N GLY A 111 -0.41 8.52 32.43
CA GLY A 111 0.24 8.50 33.73
C GLY A 111 -0.76 8.27 34.86
N LEU A 112 -0.32 7.56 35.90
CA LEU A 112 -1.10 7.37 37.12
C LEU A 112 -1.31 8.72 37.83
N GLY A 113 -2.50 8.91 38.39
CA GLY A 113 -2.79 10.06 39.25
C GLY A 113 -2.16 9.91 40.62
N GLY A 114 -2.01 11.03 41.32
CA GLY A 114 -1.48 11.07 42.68
C GLY A 114 -2.39 10.32 43.65
N SER A 115 -1.93 9.20 44.19
CA SER A 115 -2.64 8.39 45.19
C SER A 115 -1.73 8.09 46.36
N LEU A 116 -2.25 7.44 47.42
CA LEU A 116 -1.43 7.02 48.56
C LEU A 116 -0.20 6.19 48.10
N ALA A 117 -0.36 5.36 47.08
CA ALA A 117 0.72 4.54 46.51
C ALA A 117 1.81 5.36 45.80
N THR A 118 1.50 6.56 45.33
CA THR A 118 2.45 7.46 44.64
C THR A 118 2.82 8.68 45.49
N ASN A 119 2.60 8.63 46.81
CA ASN A 119 2.78 9.77 47.73
C ASN A 119 2.04 11.03 47.25
N PHE A 120 0.84 10.85 46.69
CA PHE A 120 -0.02 11.90 46.11
C PHE A 120 0.60 12.68 44.93
N LEU A 121 1.75 12.23 44.41
CA LEU A 121 2.40 12.83 43.25
C LEU A 121 1.94 12.16 41.95
N PRO A 122 1.66 12.94 40.89
CA PRO A 122 1.26 12.41 39.61
C PRO A 122 2.44 11.83 38.84
N CYS A 123 2.20 10.75 38.10
CA CYS A 123 3.15 10.23 37.13
C CYS A 123 2.95 10.89 35.77
N LYS A 124 4.05 11.07 35.03
CA LYS A 124 4.02 11.52 33.64
C LYS A 124 3.50 10.39 32.75
N GLY A 125 2.70 10.73 31.73
CA GLY A 125 2.31 9.76 30.70
C GLY A 125 3.48 9.33 29.84
N GLN A 126 3.37 8.11 29.29
CA GLN A 126 4.38 7.53 28.41
C GLN A 126 4.51 8.38 27.15
N ARG A 127 5.75 8.57 26.69
CA ARG A 127 6.09 9.29 25.46
C ARG A 127 6.85 8.34 24.57
N ARG A 128 6.47 8.27 23.30
CA ARG A 128 7.14 7.43 22.32
C ARG A 128 6.95 8.00 20.93
N THR A 129 7.92 7.81 20.06
CA THR A 129 7.72 8.00 18.63
C THR A 129 7.48 6.64 18.02
N VAL A 130 6.49 6.53 17.16
CA VAL A 130 6.12 5.26 16.52
C VAL A 130 6.06 5.46 15.02
N HIS A 131 6.45 4.41 14.32
CA HIS A 131 6.37 4.32 12.87
C HIS A 131 5.15 3.48 12.52
N LEU A 132 4.25 4.04 11.72
CA LEU A 132 3.08 3.34 11.20
C LEU A 132 3.39 2.88 9.79
N ASP A 133 3.68 1.60 9.64
CA ASP A 133 3.94 0.99 8.34
C ASP A 133 2.71 0.23 7.87
N LEU A 134 2.13 0.71 6.77
CA LEU A 134 1.05 -0.01 6.10
C LEU A 134 1.64 -1.24 5.41
N LYS A 135 1.15 -2.44 5.73
CA LYS A 135 1.54 -3.65 5.01
C LYS A 135 1.02 -3.55 3.58
N LEU A 136 1.97 -3.55 2.64
CA LEU A 136 1.70 -3.78 1.23
C LEU A 136 1.18 -5.21 1.05
N ILE A 137 0.36 -5.40 0.02
CA ILE A 137 -0.15 -6.73 -0.32
C ILE A 137 0.95 -7.51 -1.03
N ALA A 138 1.61 -6.85 -1.99
CA ALA A 138 2.72 -7.41 -2.74
C ALA A 138 3.66 -6.30 -3.19
N ASP A 139 4.88 -6.66 -3.55
CA ASP A 139 5.80 -5.74 -4.21
C ASP A 139 5.37 -5.50 -5.66
N VAL A 140 4.93 -6.56 -6.35
CA VAL A 140 4.45 -6.52 -7.74
C VAL A 140 2.99 -6.95 -7.83
N GLY A 141 2.17 -6.17 -8.55
CA GLY A 141 0.79 -6.54 -8.89
C GLY A 141 0.68 -6.95 -10.35
N LEU A 142 0.16 -8.15 -10.62
CA LEU A 142 -0.17 -8.59 -11.98
C LEU A 142 -1.48 -7.93 -12.43
N VAL A 143 -1.42 -7.27 -13.58
CA VAL A 143 -2.53 -6.55 -14.20
C VAL A 143 -2.75 -7.12 -15.60
N GLY A 144 -3.99 -7.38 -15.97
CA GLY A 144 -4.31 -7.95 -17.28
C GLY A 144 -5.69 -8.58 -17.29
N PHE A 145 -6.21 -8.79 -18.50
CA PHE A 145 -7.52 -9.39 -18.72
C PHE A 145 -7.59 -10.85 -18.27
N PRO A 146 -8.81 -11.37 -18.06
CA PRO A 146 -9.03 -12.82 -17.93
C PRO A 146 -8.36 -13.56 -19.11
N ASN A 147 -7.83 -14.76 -18.87
CA ASN A 147 -7.17 -15.59 -19.89
C ASN A 147 -5.85 -15.06 -20.49
N ALA A 148 -5.35 -13.90 -20.06
CA ALA A 148 -4.00 -13.43 -20.40
C ALA A 148 -2.89 -14.33 -19.81
N GLY A 149 -3.24 -15.25 -18.90
CA GLY A 149 -2.33 -16.21 -18.28
C GLY A 149 -1.65 -15.69 -17.01
N LYS A 150 -2.25 -14.72 -16.31
CA LYS A 150 -1.74 -14.17 -15.04
C LYS A 150 -1.50 -15.21 -13.95
N SER A 151 -2.50 -16.03 -13.64
CA SER A 151 -2.38 -17.05 -12.60
C SER A 151 -1.39 -18.15 -13.00
N SER A 152 -1.35 -18.50 -14.30
CA SER A 152 -0.31 -19.39 -14.86
C SER A 152 1.09 -18.80 -14.69
N LEU A 153 1.27 -17.52 -14.98
CA LEU A 153 2.52 -16.80 -14.79
C LEU A 153 2.92 -16.78 -13.31
N LEU A 154 1.99 -16.45 -12.42
CA LEU A 154 2.23 -16.45 -10.97
C LEU A 154 2.72 -17.81 -10.49
N SER A 155 2.06 -18.89 -10.94
CA SER A 155 2.44 -20.26 -10.57
C SER A 155 3.84 -20.66 -11.04
N LYS A 156 4.29 -20.15 -12.19
CA LYS A 156 5.62 -20.45 -12.74
C LYS A 156 6.74 -19.61 -12.14
N ILE A 157 6.46 -18.34 -11.84
CA ILE A 157 7.45 -17.45 -11.24
C ILE A 157 7.63 -17.78 -9.74
N SER A 158 6.53 -18.17 -9.07
CA SER A 158 6.55 -18.44 -7.63
C SER A 158 7.34 -19.72 -7.31
N HIS A 159 8.27 -19.61 -6.36
CA HIS A 159 9.01 -20.76 -5.84
C HIS A 159 8.12 -21.66 -4.97
N ALA A 160 7.13 -21.09 -4.30
CA ALA A 160 6.14 -21.80 -3.50
C ALA A 160 4.80 -21.87 -4.25
N LYS A 161 3.93 -22.82 -3.89
CA LYS A 161 2.55 -22.80 -4.38
C LYS A 161 1.91 -21.45 -4.02
N PRO A 162 1.30 -20.72 -4.97
CA PRO A 162 0.61 -19.48 -4.65
C PRO A 162 -0.41 -19.72 -3.55
N GLU A 163 -0.38 -18.88 -2.52
CA GLU A 163 -1.29 -18.96 -1.39
C GLU A 163 -2.37 -17.89 -1.54
N ILE A 164 -3.60 -18.25 -1.18
CA ILE A 164 -4.71 -17.31 -1.12
C ILE A 164 -4.55 -16.48 0.15
N ALA A 165 -4.30 -15.18 0.02
CA ALA A 165 -4.05 -14.34 1.19
C ALA A 165 -5.33 -13.71 1.73
N ASN A 166 -5.60 -13.99 2.99
CA ASN A 166 -6.78 -13.53 3.72
C ASN A 166 -6.48 -12.21 4.44
N TYR A 167 -6.31 -11.12 3.69
CA TYR A 167 -6.21 -9.79 4.30
C TYR A 167 -7.59 -9.30 4.72
N ALA A 168 -7.68 -8.78 5.94
CA ALA A 168 -8.95 -8.30 6.51
C ALA A 168 -9.61 -7.13 5.75
N PHE A 169 -8.89 -6.53 4.79
CA PHE A 169 -9.39 -5.43 3.95
C PHE A 169 -9.71 -5.84 2.50
N THR A 170 -9.53 -7.12 2.12
CA THR A 170 -9.83 -7.61 0.78
C THR A 170 -11.22 -8.26 0.72
N THR A 171 -12.07 -7.84 -0.23
CA THR A 171 -13.33 -8.55 -0.53
C THR A 171 -13.13 -9.75 -1.47
N ILE A 172 -12.09 -9.71 -2.29
CA ILE A 172 -11.66 -10.82 -3.16
C ILE A 172 -10.23 -11.12 -2.75
N GLN A 173 -9.96 -12.36 -2.38
CA GLN A 173 -8.65 -12.77 -1.90
C GLN A 173 -7.68 -12.85 -3.09
N PRO A 174 -6.60 -12.04 -3.11
CA PRO A 174 -5.60 -12.14 -4.17
C PRO A 174 -4.77 -13.42 -3.96
N GLU A 175 -4.34 -14.02 -5.07
CA GLU A 175 -3.35 -15.09 -5.04
C GLU A 175 -1.97 -14.47 -4.91
N LEU A 176 -1.18 -14.94 -3.94
CA LEU A 176 0.14 -14.43 -3.63
C LEU A 176 1.20 -15.49 -3.91
N GLY A 177 2.13 -15.13 -4.78
CA GLY A 177 3.34 -15.87 -5.06
C GLY A 177 4.57 -15.19 -4.46
N LYS A 178 5.63 -15.96 -4.25
CA LYS A 178 6.93 -15.45 -3.79
C LYS A 178 8.02 -15.85 -4.77
N ILE A 179 8.72 -14.86 -5.31
CA ILE A 179 9.94 -15.07 -6.10
C ILE A 179 11.10 -15.15 -5.12
N MET A 180 11.87 -16.23 -5.18
CA MET A 180 13.12 -16.36 -4.44
C MET A 180 14.30 -16.19 -5.39
N TYR A 181 15.20 -15.26 -5.07
CA TYR A 181 16.42 -15.02 -5.83
C TYR A 181 17.62 -15.75 -5.21
N SER A 182 18.70 -15.88 -5.98
CA SER A 182 19.93 -16.57 -5.57
C SER A 182 20.63 -15.96 -4.35
N ASP A 183 20.37 -14.70 -4.05
CA ASP A 183 20.87 -13.96 -2.89
C ASP A 183 19.90 -14.01 -1.69
N TYR A 184 18.96 -14.95 -1.68
CA TYR A 184 17.91 -15.12 -0.66
C TYR A 184 16.94 -13.94 -0.54
N LYS A 185 17.02 -12.94 -1.43
CA LYS A 185 16.02 -11.89 -1.50
C LYS A 185 14.68 -12.48 -1.95
N GLN A 186 13.60 -12.09 -1.27
CA GLN A 186 12.25 -12.51 -1.58
C GLN A 186 11.44 -11.32 -2.08
N ILE A 187 10.74 -11.50 -3.19
CA ILE A 187 9.84 -10.51 -3.77
C ILE A 187 8.45 -11.10 -3.83
N SER A 188 7.48 -10.35 -3.34
CA SER A 188 6.08 -10.76 -3.26
C SER A 188 5.37 -10.35 -4.55
N VAL A 189 4.64 -11.26 -5.19
CA VAL A 189 3.83 -10.98 -6.39
C VAL A 189 2.39 -11.36 -6.08
N ALA A 190 1.45 -10.45 -6.33
CA ALA A 190 0.03 -10.75 -6.23
C ALA A 190 -0.59 -10.79 -7.63
N ASP A 191 -1.35 -11.84 -7.92
CA ASP A 191 -2.35 -11.77 -8.98
C ASP A 191 -3.53 -10.97 -8.45
N LEU A 192 -3.82 -9.88 -9.14
CA LEU A 192 -4.95 -9.02 -8.82
C LEU A 192 -6.11 -9.47 -9.72
N PRO A 193 -7.10 -10.23 -9.20
CA PRO A 193 -8.24 -10.67 -9.97
C PRO A 193 -9.17 -9.50 -10.33
N GLY A 194 -9.16 -9.08 -11.61
CA GLY A 194 -10.28 -8.31 -12.17
C GLY A 194 -10.01 -6.90 -12.67
N LEU A 195 -9.15 -6.74 -13.68
CA LEU A 195 -9.45 -5.76 -14.72
C LEU A 195 -10.30 -6.48 -15.76
N ILE A 196 -11.62 -6.37 -15.56
CA ILE A 196 -12.64 -6.77 -16.52
C ILE A 196 -13.14 -5.45 -17.10
N GLU A 197 -13.40 -5.43 -18.41
CA GLU A 197 -14.02 -4.31 -19.09
C GLU A 197 -15.17 -3.71 -18.26
N GLY A 198 -15.02 -2.44 -17.88
CA GLY A 198 -16.04 -1.74 -17.09
C GLY A 198 -15.92 -1.94 -15.57
N ALA A 199 -14.77 -2.38 -15.06
CA ALA A 199 -14.48 -2.40 -13.62
C ALA A 199 -14.66 -1.01 -12.96
N HIS A 200 -14.44 0.07 -13.72
CA HIS A 200 -14.74 1.45 -13.31
C HIS A 200 -16.25 1.71 -13.14
N ALA A 201 -17.11 1.09 -13.95
CA ALA A 201 -18.57 1.29 -13.94
C ALA A 201 -19.27 0.55 -12.77
N ASN A 202 -18.68 -0.56 -12.30
CA ASN A 202 -19.20 -1.34 -11.18
C ASN A 202 -18.86 -0.71 -9.82
N LYS A 203 -19.65 0.32 -9.46
CA LYS A 203 -19.59 1.22 -8.27
C LYS A 203 -19.33 0.61 -6.88
N GLY A 204 -19.18 -0.72 -6.72
CA GLY A 204 -18.97 -1.38 -5.42
C GLY A 204 -17.81 -2.36 -5.33
N MET A 205 -17.54 -3.14 -6.39
CA MET A 205 -16.51 -4.19 -6.36
C MET A 205 -15.18 -3.71 -6.96
N GLY A 206 -15.21 -2.95 -8.07
CA GLY A 206 -14.02 -2.43 -8.73
C GLY A 206 -13.22 -1.48 -7.82
N HIS A 207 -13.90 -0.62 -7.07
CA HIS A 207 -13.24 0.35 -6.19
C HIS A 207 -12.53 -0.30 -4.99
N LYS A 208 -13.07 -1.39 -4.45
CA LYS A 208 -12.37 -2.16 -3.40
C LYS A 208 -11.18 -2.93 -3.98
N PHE A 209 -11.32 -3.48 -5.19
CA PHE A 209 -10.28 -4.23 -5.88
C PHE A 209 -9.07 -3.36 -6.23
N LEU A 210 -9.29 -2.20 -6.82
CA LEU A 210 -8.24 -1.30 -7.28
C LEU A 210 -7.49 -0.64 -6.11
N LYS A 211 -8.10 -0.57 -4.92
CA LYS A 211 -7.40 -0.25 -3.66
C LYS A 211 -6.29 -1.26 -3.31
N HIS A 212 -6.30 -2.46 -3.90
CA HIS A 212 -5.21 -3.44 -3.74
C HIS A 212 -4.07 -3.18 -4.73
N VAL A 213 -4.38 -2.75 -5.95
CA VAL A 213 -3.39 -2.25 -6.94
C VAL A 213 -2.67 -1.01 -6.39
N GLU A 214 -3.35 -0.17 -5.62
CA GLU A 214 -2.70 0.93 -4.91
C GLU A 214 -1.62 0.44 -3.92
N ARG A 215 -1.77 -0.76 -3.36
CA ARG A 215 -0.89 -1.35 -2.34
C ARG A 215 0.19 -2.27 -2.93
N THR A 216 0.54 -2.06 -4.20
CA THR A 216 1.72 -2.65 -4.85
C THR A 216 2.73 -1.56 -5.21
N LYS A 217 4.03 -1.87 -5.16
CA LYS A 217 5.09 -0.91 -5.52
C LYS A 217 5.17 -0.76 -7.04
N GLN A 218 5.05 -1.87 -7.74
CA GLN A 218 5.17 -1.98 -9.19
C GLN A 218 3.98 -2.72 -9.80
N LEU A 219 3.66 -2.37 -11.04
CA LEU A 219 2.67 -3.07 -11.87
C LEU A 219 3.39 -3.92 -12.92
N LEU A 220 2.89 -5.12 -13.15
CA LEU A 220 3.30 -5.97 -14.27
C LEU A 220 2.07 -6.26 -15.13
N LEU A 221 2.01 -5.63 -16.30
CA LEU A 221 0.94 -5.82 -17.26
C LEU A 221 1.21 -7.10 -18.04
N VAL A 222 0.27 -8.04 -18.00
CA VAL A 222 0.33 -9.31 -18.72
C VAL A 222 -0.68 -9.25 -19.86
N VAL A 223 -0.16 -9.32 -21.09
CA VAL A 223 -0.96 -9.20 -22.32
C VAL A 223 -0.73 -10.40 -23.20
N ASP A 224 -1.78 -10.86 -23.88
CA ASP A 224 -1.71 -11.94 -24.85
C ASP A 224 -1.32 -11.41 -26.23
N ILE A 225 -0.29 -11.99 -26.84
CA ILE A 225 0.16 -11.62 -28.19
C ILE A 225 -0.88 -11.92 -29.28
N SER A 226 -1.73 -12.91 -29.04
CA SER A 226 -2.81 -13.27 -29.97
C SER A 226 -4.03 -12.38 -29.86
N GLY A 227 -3.98 -11.34 -29.01
CA GLY A 227 -5.10 -10.45 -28.74
C GLY A 227 -6.06 -11.00 -27.69
N PHE A 228 -7.16 -10.27 -27.48
CA PHE A 228 -8.13 -10.58 -26.44
C PHE A 228 -9.56 -10.51 -26.97
N GLN A 229 -10.38 -11.49 -26.55
CA GLN A 229 -11.82 -11.48 -26.77
C GLN A 229 -12.53 -12.04 -25.53
N LEU A 230 -13.34 -11.22 -24.86
CA LEU A 230 -14.06 -11.60 -23.64
C LEU A 230 -15.22 -12.57 -23.90
N SER A 231 -15.94 -12.40 -25.01
CA SER A 231 -17.09 -13.22 -25.42
C SER A 231 -17.26 -13.23 -26.95
N ILE A 232 -17.98 -14.20 -27.49
CA ILE A 232 -18.30 -14.30 -28.94
C ILE A 232 -19.00 -13.03 -29.46
N LYS A 233 -19.64 -12.26 -28.57
CA LYS A 233 -20.33 -11.00 -28.87
C LYS A 233 -19.45 -9.74 -28.78
N THR A 234 -18.28 -9.81 -28.16
CA THR A 234 -17.35 -8.68 -28.03
C THR A 234 -16.38 -8.68 -29.20
N GLN A 235 -16.01 -7.48 -29.67
CA GLN A 235 -15.02 -7.31 -30.72
C GLN A 235 -13.68 -7.92 -30.30
N PHE A 236 -13.02 -8.60 -31.23
CA PHE A 236 -11.66 -9.06 -31.04
C PHE A 236 -10.73 -7.85 -30.99
N ARG A 237 -9.93 -7.75 -29.93
CA ARG A 237 -8.99 -6.65 -29.73
C ARG A 237 -7.56 -7.11 -29.91
N THR A 238 -6.75 -6.27 -30.54
CA THR A 238 -5.32 -6.52 -30.71
C THR A 238 -4.58 -6.40 -29.36
N ALA A 239 -3.34 -6.88 -29.31
CA ALA A 239 -2.49 -6.76 -28.12
C ALA A 239 -2.25 -5.28 -27.75
N PHE A 240 -2.11 -4.41 -28.75
CA PHE A 240 -1.93 -2.97 -28.55
C PHE A 240 -3.19 -2.30 -27.99
N GLU A 241 -4.36 -2.57 -28.57
CA GLU A 241 -5.65 -2.09 -28.04
C GLU A 241 -5.88 -2.56 -26.60
N THR A 242 -5.48 -3.79 -26.31
CA THR A 242 -5.56 -4.36 -24.96
C THR A 242 -4.71 -3.56 -23.96
N ILE A 243 -3.49 -3.17 -24.34
CA ILE A 243 -2.61 -2.35 -23.49
C ILE A 243 -3.22 -0.96 -23.24
N LEU A 244 -3.71 -0.31 -24.30
CA LEU A 244 -4.31 1.02 -24.21
C LEU A 244 -5.54 1.00 -23.32
N LEU A 245 -6.40 0.00 -23.50
CA LEU A 245 -7.60 -0.19 -22.69
C LEU A 245 -7.27 -0.44 -21.22
N LEU A 246 -6.32 -1.31 -20.91
CA LEU A 246 -5.87 -1.55 -19.53
C LEU A 246 -5.31 -0.26 -18.91
N THR A 247 -4.56 0.52 -19.69
CA THR A 247 -4.04 1.82 -19.26
C THR A 247 -5.18 2.80 -18.98
N LYS A 248 -6.20 2.83 -19.85
CA LYS A 248 -7.39 3.67 -19.67
C LYS A 248 -8.17 3.30 -18.43
N GLU A 249 -8.34 2.02 -18.15
CA GLU A 249 -9.03 1.56 -16.95
C GLU A 249 -8.27 1.93 -15.67
N LEU A 250 -6.94 1.85 -15.69
CA LEU A 250 -6.10 2.31 -14.59
C LEU A 250 -6.23 3.83 -14.39
N GLU A 251 -6.22 4.59 -15.47
CA GLU A 251 -6.39 6.05 -15.48
C GLU A 251 -7.76 6.48 -14.94
N LEU A 252 -8.85 5.93 -15.49
CA LEU A 252 -10.23 6.23 -15.08
C LEU A 252 -10.45 5.94 -13.60
N TYR A 253 -9.78 4.92 -13.06
CA TYR A 253 -9.79 4.68 -11.64
C TYR A 253 -9.03 5.75 -10.86
N LYS A 254 -7.77 5.95 -11.22
CA LYS A 254 -6.89 6.92 -10.58
C LYS A 254 -5.65 7.19 -11.42
N GLU A 255 -5.47 8.45 -11.80
CA GLU A 255 -4.29 8.96 -12.52
C GLU A 255 -2.97 8.58 -11.82
N GLU A 256 -2.95 8.53 -10.48
CA GLU A 256 -1.75 8.15 -9.72
C GLU A 256 -1.23 6.72 -10.04
N LEU A 257 -2.10 5.80 -10.50
CA LEU A 257 -1.68 4.43 -10.85
C LEU A 257 -0.88 4.39 -12.16
N VAL A 258 -1.17 5.29 -13.10
CA VAL A 258 -0.44 5.42 -14.37
C VAL A 258 0.99 5.91 -14.11
N THR A 259 1.20 6.70 -13.06
CA THR A 259 2.56 7.16 -12.70
C THR A 259 3.42 6.08 -12.02
N LYS A 260 2.86 4.90 -11.72
CA LYS A 260 3.63 3.82 -11.10
C LYS A 260 4.55 3.16 -12.12
N PRO A 261 5.73 2.68 -11.68
CA PRO A 261 6.60 1.91 -12.55
C PRO A 261 5.86 0.66 -13.04
N ALA A 262 5.78 0.51 -14.35
CA ALA A 262 5.10 -0.58 -15.02
C ALA A 262 6.08 -1.37 -15.90
N LEU A 263 5.94 -2.69 -15.89
CA LEU A 263 6.59 -3.61 -16.81
C LEU A 263 5.52 -4.25 -17.70
N LEU A 264 5.88 -4.59 -18.93
CA LEU A 264 5.00 -5.30 -19.85
C LEU A 264 5.52 -6.70 -20.10
N ALA A 265 4.73 -7.71 -19.78
CA ALA A 265 4.96 -9.11 -20.10
C ALA A 265 4.00 -9.54 -21.22
N ILE A 266 4.57 -9.87 -22.38
CA ILE A 266 3.82 -10.35 -23.54
C ILE A 266 3.80 -11.88 -23.47
N ASN A 267 2.64 -12.47 -23.18
CA ASN A 267 2.45 -13.91 -23.03
C ASN A 267 2.02 -14.60 -24.32
N LYS A 268 2.12 -15.93 -24.34
CA LYS A 268 1.78 -16.85 -25.45
C LYS A 268 2.69 -16.75 -26.68
N MET A 269 3.98 -16.51 -26.45
CA MET A 269 5.01 -16.52 -27.51
C MET A 269 5.24 -17.90 -28.16
N ASP A 270 4.64 -18.95 -27.62
CA ASP A 270 4.63 -20.30 -28.20
C ASP A 270 3.80 -20.43 -29.49
N LEU A 271 2.95 -19.45 -29.81
CA LEU A 271 2.12 -19.47 -31.01
C LEU A 271 2.95 -19.17 -32.28
N PRO A 272 2.65 -19.84 -33.42
CA PRO A 272 3.46 -19.71 -34.65
C PRO A 272 3.46 -18.30 -35.25
N CYS A 273 2.44 -17.50 -35.01
CA CYS A 273 2.34 -16.10 -35.47
C CYS A 273 2.89 -15.08 -34.45
N ALA A 274 3.36 -15.51 -33.27
CA ALA A 274 3.69 -14.61 -32.18
C ALA A 274 4.85 -13.66 -32.51
N LYS A 275 5.86 -14.11 -33.29
CA LYS A 275 7.02 -13.28 -33.63
C LYS A 275 6.65 -12.10 -34.53
N SER A 276 5.84 -12.35 -35.57
CA SER A 276 5.36 -11.30 -36.48
C SER A 276 4.51 -10.28 -35.73
N ASN A 277 3.58 -10.76 -34.89
CA ASN A 277 2.73 -9.90 -34.09
C ASN A 277 3.54 -9.09 -33.06
N LEU A 278 4.65 -9.64 -32.54
CA LEU A 278 5.52 -8.94 -31.61
C LEU A 278 6.23 -7.79 -32.31
N ASP A 279 6.78 -8.02 -33.50
CA ASP A 279 7.44 -6.97 -34.27
C ASP A 279 6.46 -5.84 -34.58
N GLU A 280 5.22 -6.17 -35.00
CA GLU A 280 4.15 -5.19 -35.18
C GLU A 280 3.84 -4.43 -33.88
N LEU A 281 3.67 -5.13 -32.77
CA LEU A 281 3.40 -4.52 -31.47
C LEU A 281 4.52 -3.59 -31.01
N MET A 282 5.79 -3.97 -31.22
CA MET A 282 6.94 -3.13 -30.86
C MET A 282 6.94 -1.84 -31.67
N THR A 283 6.65 -1.91 -32.98
CA THR A 283 6.52 -0.69 -33.81
C THR A 283 5.37 0.20 -33.36
N GLN A 284 4.25 -0.38 -32.92
CA GLN A 284 3.11 0.35 -32.37
C GLN A 284 3.41 0.98 -31.01
N LEU A 285 4.22 0.33 -30.17
CA LEU A 285 4.65 0.86 -28.87
C LEU A 285 5.69 1.98 -28.99
N GLU A 286 6.54 1.96 -30.02
CA GLU A 286 7.51 3.03 -30.29
C GLU A 286 6.83 4.31 -30.78
N ASN A 287 5.78 4.20 -31.61
CA ASN A 287 5.03 5.34 -32.14
C ASN A 287 3.53 5.23 -31.82
N PRO A 288 3.13 5.30 -30.53
CA PRO A 288 1.75 5.09 -30.16
C PRO A 288 0.83 6.14 -30.79
N ARG A 289 1.32 7.39 -30.92
CA ARG A 289 0.55 8.54 -31.43
C ARG A 289 0.07 8.38 -32.87
N ASP A 290 0.81 7.67 -33.72
CA ASP A 290 0.45 7.49 -35.13
C ASP A 290 -0.73 6.53 -35.30
N PHE A 291 -0.91 5.61 -34.34
CA PHE A 291 -1.98 4.60 -34.36
C PHE A 291 -3.20 4.99 -33.50
N LEU A 292 -3.12 6.08 -32.71
CA LEU A 292 -4.26 6.58 -31.93
C LEU A 292 -5.41 7.06 -32.81
N HIS A 293 -5.11 7.59 -34.01
CA HIS A 293 -6.12 8.11 -34.92
C HIS A 293 -7.05 7.04 -35.52
N SER A 294 -6.64 5.77 -35.52
CA SER A 294 -7.44 4.65 -36.03
C SER A 294 -8.29 3.95 -34.97
N LEU A 295 -8.18 4.36 -33.70
CA LEU A 295 -8.83 3.70 -32.58
C LEU A 295 -10.04 4.48 -32.07
N GLU A 296 -11.00 3.78 -31.49
CA GLU A 296 -12.18 4.39 -30.87
C GLU A 296 -11.77 5.28 -29.68
N GLU A 297 -12.37 6.47 -29.56
CA GLU A 297 -12.04 7.45 -28.50
C GLU A 297 -12.19 6.88 -27.07
N GLU A 298 -13.01 5.85 -26.89
CA GLU A 298 -13.21 5.18 -25.59
C GLU A 298 -11.98 4.41 -25.08
N ILE A 299 -11.05 4.05 -25.98
CA ILE A 299 -9.88 3.21 -25.66
C ILE A 299 -8.63 4.07 -25.40
N ILE A 300 -8.65 5.35 -25.77
CA ILE A 300 -7.47 6.22 -25.77
C ILE A 300 -7.23 6.81 -24.36
N PRO A 301 -6.14 6.45 -23.68
CA PRO A 301 -5.77 7.07 -22.41
C PRO A 301 -5.27 8.50 -22.62
N THR A 302 -5.50 9.36 -21.63
CA THR A 302 -5.01 10.76 -21.65
C THR A 302 -3.50 10.78 -21.41
N ASP A 303 -3.02 9.92 -20.50
CA ASP A 303 -1.60 9.64 -20.28
C ASP A 303 -1.22 8.21 -20.74
N ILE A 304 -0.21 8.12 -21.60
CA ILE A 304 0.33 6.83 -22.05
C ILE A 304 1.26 6.28 -20.96
N LEU A 305 1.03 5.03 -20.55
CA LEU A 305 1.87 4.33 -19.59
C LEU A 305 3.24 4.05 -20.22
N GLU A 306 4.30 4.66 -19.70
CA GLU A 306 5.66 4.32 -20.11
C GLU A 306 6.10 3.01 -19.44
N PHE A 307 6.33 1.99 -20.27
CA PHE A 307 6.88 0.73 -19.81
C PHE A 307 8.40 0.83 -19.69
N ARG A 308 8.95 0.42 -18.54
CA ARG A 308 10.40 0.40 -18.37
C ARG A 308 11.07 -0.65 -19.25
N GLU A 309 10.48 -1.84 -19.32
CA GLU A 309 10.94 -2.94 -20.14
C GLU A 309 9.73 -3.73 -20.65
N VAL A 310 9.83 -4.21 -21.90
CA VAL A 310 8.86 -5.07 -22.56
C VAL A 310 9.51 -6.44 -22.73
N ILE A 311 8.88 -7.48 -22.19
CA ILE A 311 9.49 -8.80 -22.07
C ILE A 311 8.57 -9.84 -22.71
N PRO A 312 8.99 -10.49 -23.81
CA PRO A 312 8.29 -11.62 -24.37
C PRO A 312 8.46 -12.84 -23.47
N ILE A 313 7.36 -13.48 -23.13
CA ILE A 313 7.33 -14.67 -22.28
C ILE A 313 6.41 -15.73 -22.88
N SER A 314 6.71 -17.01 -22.61
CA SER A 314 5.73 -18.08 -22.75
C SER A 314 5.57 -18.80 -21.43
N THR A 315 4.38 -18.65 -20.85
CA THR A 315 3.98 -19.44 -19.68
C THR A 315 3.87 -20.93 -19.97
N TYR A 316 3.77 -21.37 -21.23
CA TYR A 316 3.75 -22.80 -21.56
C TYR A 316 5.16 -23.40 -21.61
N THR A 317 6.06 -22.82 -22.42
CA THR A 317 7.44 -23.34 -22.59
C THR A 317 8.36 -22.94 -21.43
N GLY A 318 8.08 -21.83 -20.75
CA GLY A 318 8.94 -21.26 -19.71
C GLY A 318 9.99 -20.28 -20.25
N GLU A 319 9.97 -19.99 -21.54
CA GLU A 319 10.87 -19.02 -22.18
C GLU A 319 10.60 -17.59 -21.68
N GLY A 320 11.66 -16.81 -21.47
CA GLY A 320 11.61 -15.41 -21.00
C GLY A 320 11.31 -15.22 -19.51
N ILE A 321 11.01 -16.28 -18.75
CA ILE A 321 10.63 -16.15 -17.32
C ILE A 321 11.80 -15.69 -16.43
N GLU A 322 13.02 -16.16 -16.69
CA GLU A 322 14.20 -15.76 -15.92
C GLU A 322 14.62 -14.31 -16.21
N GLU A 323 14.46 -13.86 -17.46
CA GLU A 323 14.64 -12.46 -17.85
C GLU A 323 13.63 -11.56 -17.14
N LEU A 324 12.36 -11.97 -17.11
CA LEU A 324 11.30 -11.29 -16.38
C LEU A 324 11.62 -11.18 -14.87
N LYS A 325 12.07 -12.26 -14.23
CA LYS A 325 12.48 -12.23 -12.81
C LYS A 325 13.61 -11.22 -12.58
N THR A 326 14.59 -11.18 -13.48
CA THR A 326 15.75 -10.29 -13.38
C THR A 326 15.32 -8.82 -13.56
N SER A 327 14.44 -8.54 -14.51
CA SER A 327 13.86 -7.21 -14.73
C SER A 327 13.05 -6.71 -13.53
N ILE A 328 12.17 -7.55 -12.99
CA ILE A 328 11.39 -7.24 -11.77
C ILE A 328 12.32 -6.86 -10.62
N ARG A 329 13.40 -7.64 -10.43
CA ARG A 329 14.38 -7.37 -9.38
C ARG A 329 15.06 -6.03 -9.59
N LYS A 330 15.61 -5.79 -10.78
CA LYS A 330 16.31 -4.56 -11.14
C LYS A 330 15.42 -3.34 -10.90
N SER A 331 14.16 -3.41 -11.34
CA SER A 331 13.22 -2.30 -11.17
C SER A 331 12.87 -2.02 -9.71
N ILE A 332 12.73 -3.05 -8.88
CA ILE A 332 12.48 -2.88 -7.43
C ILE A 332 13.72 -2.33 -6.71
N ASP A 333 14.92 -2.78 -7.09
CA ASP A 333 16.18 -2.31 -6.51
C ASP A 333 16.40 -0.82 -6.82
N GLU A 334 16.21 -0.41 -8.07
CA GLU A 334 16.27 1.00 -8.49
C GLU A 334 15.27 1.88 -7.71
N GLN A 335 14.05 1.39 -7.49
CA GLN A 335 13.05 2.11 -6.70
C GLN A 335 13.48 2.26 -5.24
N ALA A 336 14.03 1.19 -4.65
CA ALA A 336 14.50 1.22 -3.27
C ALA A 336 15.68 2.21 -3.10
N GLU A 337 16.59 2.27 -4.08
CA GLU A 337 17.70 3.20 -4.09
C GLU A 337 17.23 4.66 -4.20
N GLN A 338 16.30 4.96 -5.11
CA GLN A 338 15.72 6.31 -5.26
C GLN A 338 15.07 6.80 -3.95
N VAL A 339 14.29 5.94 -3.30
CA VAL A 339 13.65 6.26 -2.01
C VAL A 339 14.69 6.52 -0.92
N ASN A 340 15.74 5.69 -0.86
CA ASN A 340 16.81 5.85 0.12
C ASN A 340 17.62 7.13 -0.10
N GLU A 341 17.89 7.51 -1.36
CA GLU A 341 18.56 8.76 -1.68
C GLU A 341 17.73 9.99 -1.31
N GLU A 342 16.43 9.98 -1.62
CA GLU A 342 15.52 11.05 -1.19
C GLU A 342 15.48 11.19 0.33
N TYR A 343 15.44 10.06 1.05
CA TYR A 343 15.47 10.05 2.50
C TYR A 343 16.78 10.65 3.03
N ARG A 344 17.92 10.25 2.46
CA ARG A 344 19.24 10.82 2.81
C ARG A 344 19.29 12.32 2.55
N LYS A 345 18.80 12.79 1.39
CA LYS A 345 18.74 14.21 1.06
C LYS A 345 17.86 14.99 2.03
N LYS A 346 16.66 14.50 2.35
CA LYS A 346 15.77 15.13 3.35
C LYS A 346 16.41 15.20 4.74
N LYS A 347 17.10 14.14 5.17
CA LYS A 347 17.81 14.11 6.46
C LYS A 347 18.96 15.12 6.51
N LEU A 348 19.73 15.26 5.43
CA LEU A 348 20.79 16.25 5.31
C LEU A 348 20.23 17.69 5.36
N LEU A 349 19.12 17.96 4.67
CA LEU A 349 18.45 19.27 4.67
C LEU A 349 17.93 19.66 6.06
N LEU A 350 17.37 18.70 6.80
CA LEU A 350 16.91 18.90 8.18
C LEU A 350 18.09 19.20 9.14
N LEU A 351 19.24 18.57 8.93
CA LEU A 351 20.45 18.84 9.73
C LEU A 351 21.03 20.22 9.43
N GLN A 352 20.98 20.67 8.18
CA GLN A 352 21.45 22.01 7.77
C GLN A 352 20.56 23.15 8.27
N THR A 353 19.25 22.93 8.40
CA THR A 353 18.28 23.91 8.91
C THR A 353 18.20 23.96 10.45
N SER A 354 18.83 23.01 11.13
CA SER A 354 18.94 22.95 12.61
C SER A 354 20.19 23.62 13.18
N LYS A 355 21.03 24.23 12.34
CA LYS A 355 22.11 25.15 12.71
C LYS A 355 21.67 26.57 12.41
#